data_AF-A0A9P1IXH5-F1
#
_entry.id   AF-A0A9P1IXH5-F1
#
_cell.length_a   1.000
_cell.length_b   1.000
_cell.length_c   1.000
_cell.angle_alpha   90.00
_cell.angle_beta   90.00
_cell.angle_gamma   90.00
#
_symmetry.space_group_name_H-M   'P 1'
#
loop_
_entity.id
_entity.type
_entity.pdbx_description
1 polymer ?
#
loop_
_entity_poly.entity_id
_entity_poly.type
_entity_poly.pdbx_seq_one_letter_code
_entity_poly.pdbx_strand_id
1 'polypeptide(L)'
;MPMSIFPDINIRIKQLVLQPDEIVIRELTAFLQINAFAESENDSKLDQQEQIELMHKKRKLVAQFSKLIIHGCFPVSCLLPLVRNYVSHFTDFGDIFNNLLYKCRDVDFVETAETLVTALQEMFEELLETKKQLDPLSDSFNALRDLAKRFASAFGSDYSKNRYAVATIHKSAIDFAFRDFDTTPKGNDKPPKNLFFLEIAIEFSSKLLAQDKAAVMRYLNKTYPEAAPGKGQWEPYKLYIASLTEKRNDFNDDASSVRSFSTVRSDSSHRSTPRGRGRGRGGIRRNVDF
;
A
#
# COMPACT_ATOMS: atom_id res chain seq x y z
N MET A 1 6.92 23.79 38.44
CA MET A 1 8.27 23.63 37.85
C MET A 1 8.38 22.24 37.24
N PRO A 2 9.19 22.03 36.18
CA PRO A 2 10.12 22.99 35.56
C PRO A 2 9.55 23.53 34.23
N MET A 3 9.43 24.85 34.04
CA MET A 3 10.48 25.73 33.50
C MET A 3 11.31 25.07 32.40
N SER A 4 11.01 25.48 31.16
CA SER A 4 11.81 25.29 29.95
C SER A 4 13.26 25.66 30.23
N ILE A 5 14.11 24.65 30.42
CA ILE A 5 15.52 24.84 30.82
C ILE A 5 16.35 25.43 29.65
N PHE A 6 15.83 25.51 28.42
CA PHE A 6 16.66 25.82 27.25
C PHE A 6 16.02 26.65 26.11
N PRO A 7 15.39 27.82 26.36
CA PRO A 7 14.99 28.71 25.27
C PRO A 7 16.22 29.19 24.45
N ASP A 8 17.34 29.51 25.11
CA ASP A 8 18.56 30.02 24.45
C ASP A 8 19.33 28.96 23.65
N ILE A 9 19.34 27.69 24.07
CA ILE A 9 19.96 26.62 23.27
C ILE A 9 19.16 26.41 21.98
N ASN A 10 17.84 26.50 22.06
CA ASN A 10 16.99 26.35 20.88
C ASN A 10 17.26 27.47 19.86
N ILE A 11 17.51 28.70 20.32
CA ILE A 11 17.90 29.83 19.46
C ILE A 11 19.28 29.61 18.82
N ARG A 12 20.28 29.13 19.57
CA ARG A 12 21.63 28.89 19.05
C ARG A 12 21.69 27.71 18.07
N ILE A 13 20.94 26.64 18.33
CA ILE A 13 20.87 25.48 17.43
C ILE A 13 20.05 25.81 16.18
N LYS A 14 19.06 26.71 16.26
CA LYS A 14 18.27 27.13 15.09
C LYS A 14 19.14 27.67 13.95
N GLN A 15 20.25 28.34 14.26
CA GLN A 15 21.20 28.83 13.27
C GLN A 15 22.00 27.72 12.55
N LEU A 16 22.01 26.51 13.10
CA LEU A 16 22.66 25.33 12.53
C LEU A 16 21.70 24.45 11.72
N VAL A 17 20.41 24.80 11.66
CA VAL A 17 19.42 24.05 10.89
C VAL A 17 19.71 24.22 9.41
N LEU A 18 20.17 23.13 8.79
CA LEU A 18 20.31 23.03 7.35
C LEU A 18 19.03 22.38 6.80
N GLN A 19 18.30 23.11 5.95
CA GLN A 19 17.30 22.48 5.10
C GLN A 19 17.91 22.18 3.73
N PRO A 20 17.80 20.94 3.25
CA PRO A 20 18.27 20.58 1.93
C PRO A 20 17.42 21.31 0.89
N ASP A 21 18.09 21.89 -0.11
CA ASP A 21 17.40 22.48 -1.25
C ASP A 21 16.95 21.40 -2.25
N GLU A 22 16.17 21.80 -3.25
CA GLU A 22 15.66 20.89 -4.28
C GLU A 22 16.79 20.19 -5.05
N ILE A 23 17.94 20.85 -5.21
CA ILE A 23 19.10 20.28 -5.89
C ILE A 23 19.65 19.12 -5.07
N VAL A 24 19.92 19.32 -3.78
CA VAL A 24 20.41 18.28 -2.88
C VAL A 24 19.45 17.10 -2.81
N ILE A 25 18.13 17.37 -2.72
CA ILE A 25 17.10 16.33 -2.73
C ILE A 25 17.17 15.52 -4.02
N ARG A 26 17.25 16.18 -5.18
CA ARG A 26 17.34 15.53 -6.49
C ARG A 26 18.60 14.69 -6.64
N GLU A 27 19.76 15.23 -6.28
CA GLU A 27 21.04 14.51 -6.37
C GLU A 27 21.08 13.30 -5.43
N LEU A 28 20.56 13.42 -4.20
CA LEU A 28 20.45 12.29 -3.28
C LEU A 28 19.43 11.24 -3.74
N THR A 29 18.35 11.67 -4.37
CA THR A 29 17.37 10.77 -4.99
C THR A 29 18.02 10.00 -6.13
N ALA A 30 18.73 10.68 -7.04
CA ALA A 30 19.46 10.06 -8.14
C ALA A 30 20.53 9.08 -7.64
N PHE A 31 21.30 9.48 -6.61
CA PHE A 31 22.26 8.60 -5.95
C PHE A 31 21.59 7.33 -5.43
N LEU A 32 20.43 7.43 -4.76
CA LEU A 32 19.71 6.27 -4.28
C LEU A 32 19.24 5.36 -5.42
N GLN A 33 18.68 5.93 -6.50
CA GLN A 33 18.23 5.16 -7.67
C GLN A 33 19.36 4.33 -8.25
N ILE A 34 20.53 4.94 -8.46
CA ILE A 34 21.70 4.28 -9.05
C ILE A 34 22.29 3.23 -8.10
N ASN A 35 22.39 3.52 -6.80
CA ASN A 35 23.17 2.68 -5.89
C ASN A 35 22.33 1.63 -5.14
N ALA A 36 21.01 1.79 -5.06
CA ALA A 36 20.13 0.86 -4.34
C ALA A 36 19.16 0.10 -5.26
N PHE A 37 18.70 0.69 -6.37
CA PHE A 37 17.66 0.10 -7.22
C PHE A 37 18.14 -0.30 -8.62
N ALA A 38 19.29 0.20 -9.09
CA ALA A 38 19.85 -0.29 -10.34
C ALA A 38 20.46 -1.70 -10.14
N GLU A 39 20.13 -2.60 -11.05
CA GLU A 39 20.81 -3.89 -11.19
C GLU A 39 22.06 -3.70 -12.08
N SER A 40 23.21 -4.18 -11.61
CA SER A 40 24.42 -4.25 -12.44
C SER A 40 24.65 -5.69 -12.89
N GLU A 41 25.07 -5.89 -14.15
CA GLU A 41 25.38 -7.23 -14.68
C GLU A 41 26.46 -7.96 -13.86
N ASN A 42 27.29 -7.22 -13.13
CA ASN A 42 28.33 -7.77 -12.28
C ASN A 42 27.80 -8.23 -10.92
N ASP A 43 26.65 -7.74 -10.47
CA ASP A 43 26.07 -8.10 -9.16
C ASP A 43 25.74 -9.61 -9.12
N SER A 44 25.30 -10.17 -10.26
CA SER A 44 25.00 -11.60 -10.39
C SER A 44 26.22 -12.52 -10.42
N LYS A 45 27.42 -11.94 -10.65
CA LYS A 45 28.70 -12.68 -10.70
C LYS A 45 29.41 -12.71 -9.35
N LEU A 46 28.95 -11.92 -8.39
CA LEU A 46 29.46 -11.89 -7.02
C LEU A 46 29.19 -13.24 -6.33
N ASP A 47 30.06 -13.61 -5.40
CA ASP A 47 29.81 -14.78 -4.56
C ASP A 47 28.64 -14.53 -3.58
N GLN A 48 28.17 -15.59 -2.90
CA GLN A 48 27.02 -15.48 -1.99
C GLN A 48 27.28 -14.49 -0.84
N GLN A 49 28.50 -14.42 -0.33
CA GLN A 49 28.84 -13.55 0.79
C GLN A 49 28.86 -12.09 0.34
N GLU A 50 29.45 -11.81 -0.82
CA GLU A 50 29.48 -10.49 -1.45
C GLU A 50 28.07 -10.00 -1.81
N GLN A 51 27.20 -10.88 -2.31
CA GLN A 51 25.79 -10.54 -2.59
C GLN A 51 25.04 -10.14 -1.31
N ILE A 52 25.23 -10.88 -0.21
CA ILE A 52 24.63 -10.55 1.09
C ILE A 52 25.13 -9.19 1.59
N GLU A 53 26.44 -8.93 1.51
CA GLU A 53 27.03 -7.66 1.93
C GLU A 53 26.56 -6.48 1.08
N LEU A 54 26.48 -6.66 -0.24
CA LEU A 54 25.94 -5.67 -1.16
C LEU A 54 24.49 -5.36 -0.81
N MET A 55 23.67 -6.40 -0.59
CA MET A 55 22.26 -6.22 -0.23
C MET A 55 22.10 -5.48 1.11
N HIS A 56 22.94 -5.78 2.11
CA HIS A 56 22.97 -5.03 3.36
C HIS A 56 23.31 -3.54 3.14
N LYS A 57 24.27 -3.23 2.25
CA LYS A 57 24.60 -1.84 1.89
C LYS A 57 23.42 -1.15 1.19
N LYS A 58 22.79 -1.79 0.19
CA LYS A 58 21.61 -1.26 -0.52
C LYS A 58 20.46 -1.00 0.47
N ARG A 59 20.12 -1.96 1.33
CA ARG A 59 19.09 -1.83 2.38
C ARG A 59 19.39 -0.67 3.34
N LYS A 60 20.65 -0.48 3.71
CA LYS A 60 21.08 0.64 4.56
C LYS A 60 20.83 1.99 3.89
N LEU A 61 21.12 2.12 2.59
CA LEU A 61 20.86 3.36 1.83
C LEU A 61 19.37 3.69 1.78
N VAL A 62 18.53 2.72 1.44
CA VAL A 62 17.06 2.90 1.41
C VAL A 62 16.55 3.32 2.78
N ALA A 63 17.00 2.67 3.86
CA ALA A 63 16.60 3.02 5.22
C ALA A 63 17.09 4.41 5.65
N GLN A 64 18.29 4.83 5.25
CA GLN A 64 18.82 6.17 5.54
C GLN A 64 18.03 7.26 4.80
N PHE A 65 17.73 7.05 3.52
CA PHE A 65 16.89 7.98 2.76
C PHE A 65 15.47 8.05 3.33
N SER A 66 14.89 6.91 3.69
CA SER A 66 13.58 6.83 4.37
C SER A 66 13.53 7.67 5.65
N LYS A 67 14.63 7.71 6.42
CA LYS A 67 14.74 8.53 7.63
C LYS A 67 14.65 10.03 7.34
N LEU A 68 15.16 10.50 6.20
CA LEU A 68 15.08 11.91 5.81
C LEU A 68 13.62 12.35 5.61
N ILE A 69 12.78 11.45 5.07
CA ILE A 69 11.35 11.73 4.86
C ILE A 69 10.59 11.70 6.19
N ILE A 70 10.70 10.61 6.97
CA ILE A 70 9.88 10.44 8.19
C ILE A 70 10.24 11.43 9.31
N HIS A 71 11.42 12.05 9.25
CA HIS A 71 11.83 13.10 10.19
C HIS A 71 11.60 14.52 9.63
N GLY A 72 10.96 14.66 8.47
CA GLY A 72 10.61 15.95 7.87
C GLY A 72 11.81 16.74 7.34
N CYS A 73 12.97 16.10 7.14
CA CYS A 73 14.09 16.73 6.44
C CYS A 73 13.77 16.88 4.94
N PHE A 74 13.11 15.87 4.38
CA PHE A 74 12.63 15.83 2.99
C PHE A 74 11.09 15.86 2.99
N PRO A 75 10.45 16.47 1.97
CA PRO A 75 8.99 16.45 1.83
C PRO A 75 8.49 15.02 1.58
N VAL A 76 7.21 14.76 1.89
CA VAL A 76 6.61 13.43 1.72
C VAL A 76 6.57 13.04 0.24
N SER A 77 6.48 14.01 -0.68
CA SER A 77 6.62 13.79 -2.13
C SER A 77 7.89 13.03 -2.54
N CYS A 78 8.97 13.07 -1.75
CA CYS A 78 10.18 12.25 -1.98
C CYS A 78 9.95 10.74 -1.80
N LEU A 79 8.78 10.32 -1.31
CA LEU A 79 8.34 8.93 -1.28
C LEU A 79 8.10 8.37 -2.69
N LEU A 80 7.67 9.21 -3.64
CA LEU A 80 7.34 8.81 -5.01
C LEU A 80 8.41 7.93 -5.69
N PRO A 81 9.68 8.34 -5.78
CA PRO A 81 10.73 7.54 -6.42
C PRO A 81 11.04 6.22 -5.71
N LEU A 82 10.68 6.08 -4.43
CA LEU A 82 10.83 4.84 -3.66
C LEU A 82 9.71 3.86 -3.99
N VAL A 83 8.47 4.34 -3.99
CA VAL A 83 7.29 3.49 -4.17
C VAL A 83 7.16 2.99 -5.60
N ARG A 84 7.73 3.68 -6.58
CA ARG A 84 7.85 3.21 -7.97
C ARG A 84 8.71 1.93 -8.08
N ASN A 85 9.73 1.78 -7.22
CA ASN A 85 10.58 0.58 -7.17
C ASN A 85 10.04 -0.52 -6.25
N TYR A 86 8.86 -0.31 -5.64
CA TYR A 86 8.32 -1.19 -4.62
C TYR A 86 8.01 -2.59 -5.15
N VAL A 87 7.42 -2.71 -6.35
CA VAL A 87 7.03 -4.02 -6.91
C VAL A 87 8.25 -4.86 -7.26
N SER A 88 9.19 -4.28 -8.01
CA SER A 88 10.39 -4.98 -8.50
C SER A 88 11.32 -5.40 -7.37
N HIS A 89 11.34 -4.68 -6.25
CA HIS A 89 12.26 -4.94 -5.15
C HIS A 89 11.55 -5.28 -3.83
N PHE A 90 10.31 -5.79 -3.89
CA PHE A 90 9.54 -6.09 -2.69
C PHE A 90 10.24 -7.15 -1.81
N THR A 91 10.88 -8.13 -2.44
CA THR A 91 11.64 -9.20 -1.76
C THR A 91 12.76 -8.62 -0.91
N ASP A 92 13.41 -7.57 -1.39
CA ASP A 92 14.64 -7.03 -0.78
C ASP A 92 14.40 -5.83 0.12
N PHE A 93 13.34 -5.06 -0.08
CA PHE A 93 13.07 -3.83 0.69
C PHE A 93 11.64 -3.72 1.25
N GLY A 94 10.79 -4.74 1.07
CA GLY A 94 9.37 -4.68 1.42
C GLY A 94 9.09 -4.31 2.88
N ASP A 95 9.92 -4.79 3.82
CA ASP A 95 9.83 -4.45 5.25
C ASP A 95 10.18 -2.97 5.52
N ILE A 96 11.21 -2.45 4.87
CA ILE A 96 11.63 -1.04 4.97
C ILE A 96 10.56 -0.14 4.38
N PHE A 97 10.04 -0.48 3.20
CA PHE A 97 8.98 0.30 2.57
C PHE A 97 7.68 0.28 3.38
N ASN A 98 7.28 -0.87 3.94
CA ASN A 98 6.10 -0.93 4.79
C ASN A 98 6.24 0.00 6.01
N ASN A 99 7.39 -0.04 6.69
CA ASN A 99 7.64 0.85 7.82
C ASN A 99 7.65 2.33 7.39
N LEU A 100 8.30 2.65 6.27
CA LEU A 100 8.28 3.99 5.70
C LEU A 100 6.85 4.49 5.44
N LEU A 101 6.01 3.70 4.76
CA LEU A 101 4.62 4.06 4.48
C LEU A 101 3.82 4.31 5.77
N TYR A 102 3.97 3.44 6.77
CA TYR A 102 3.31 3.63 8.05
C TYR A 102 3.76 4.92 8.75
N LYS A 103 5.04 5.28 8.65
CA LYS A 103 5.59 6.49 9.26
C LYS A 103 5.27 7.77 8.49
N CYS A 104 5.27 7.76 7.15
CA CYS A 104 4.84 8.90 6.36
C CYS A 104 3.38 9.26 6.66
N ARG A 105 2.53 8.27 6.92
CA ARG A 105 1.15 8.50 7.37
C ARG A 105 1.07 9.26 8.69
N ASP A 106 1.97 8.99 9.63
CA ASP A 106 2.02 9.70 10.92
C ASP A 106 2.51 11.16 10.73
N VAL A 107 3.26 11.45 9.66
CA VAL A 107 3.76 12.78 9.31
C VAL A 107 2.70 13.61 8.59
N ASP A 108 2.28 13.15 7.42
CA ASP A 108 1.16 13.74 6.66
C ASP A 108 0.45 12.65 5.86
N PHE A 109 -0.75 12.31 6.31
CA PHE A 109 -1.51 11.23 5.70
C PHE A 109 -2.08 11.62 4.33
N VAL A 110 -2.52 12.86 4.16
CA VAL A 110 -3.14 13.28 2.89
C VAL A 110 -2.06 13.40 1.83
N GLU A 111 -0.93 14.04 2.13
CA GLU A 111 0.21 14.14 1.21
C GLU A 111 0.78 12.76 0.88
N THR A 112 0.83 11.83 1.85
CA THR A 112 1.22 10.44 1.58
C THR A 112 0.27 9.80 0.57
N ALA A 113 -1.05 9.96 0.74
CA ALA A 113 -2.03 9.37 -0.16
C ALA A 113 -2.00 9.99 -1.57
N GLU A 114 -1.81 11.30 -1.67
CA GLU A 114 -1.57 12.00 -2.94
C GLU A 114 -0.32 11.46 -3.63
N THR A 115 0.79 11.33 -2.90
CA THR A 115 2.04 10.80 -3.44
C THR A 115 1.90 9.37 -3.96
N LEU A 116 1.16 8.52 -3.24
CA LEU A 116 0.90 7.13 -3.65
C LEU A 116 0.05 7.05 -4.92
N VAL A 117 -1.01 7.84 -5.03
CA VAL A 117 -1.85 7.83 -6.24
C VAL A 117 -1.11 8.44 -7.42
N THR A 118 -0.30 9.49 -7.23
CA THR A 118 0.56 10.05 -8.28
C THR A 118 1.56 9.02 -8.80
N ALA A 119 2.21 8.25 -7.91
CA ALA A 119 3.10 7.17 -8.34
C ALA A 119 2.38 6.12 -9.21
N LEU A 120 1.15 5.73 -8.84
CA LEU A 120 0.34 4.80 -9.64
C LEU A 120 -0.05 5.41 -11.00
N GLN A 121 -0.35 6.71 -11.05
CA GLN A 121 -0.71 7.42 -12.28
C GLN A 121 0.47 7.48 -13.25
N GLU A 122 1.65 7.90 -12.79
CA GLU A 122 2.86 7.95 -13.62
C GLU A 122 3.22 6.57 -14.19
N MET A 123 3.19 5.52 -13.34
CA MET A 123 3.43 4.16 -13.79
C MET A 123 2.38 3.68 -14.80
N PHE A 124 1.12 4.08 -14.65
CA PHE A 124 0.06 3.76 -15.61
C PHE A 124 0.26 4.47 -16.95
N GLU A 125 0.71 5.72 -16.95
CA GLU A 125 1.04 6.45 -18.18
C GLU A 125 2.21 5.81 -18.93
N GLU A 126 3.25 5.37 -18.23
CA GLU A 126 4.38 4.64 -18.84
C GLU A 126 3.92 3.34 -19.51
N LEU A 127 2.95 2.63 -18.90
CA LEU A 127 2.33 1.45 -19.52
C LEU A 127 1.52 1.80 -20.78
N LEU A 128 0.82 2.94 -20.78
CA LEU A 128 0.08 3.45 -21.94
C LEU A 128 0.98 3.87 -23.09
N GLU A 129 2.15 4.45 -22.80
CA GLU A 129 3.11 4.87 -23.82
C GLU A 129 3.82 3.69 -24.46
N THR A 130 4.11 2.66 -23.66
CA THR A 130 4.82 1.46 -24.13
C THR A 130 3.90 0.54 -24.95
N LYS A 131 2.59 0.53 -24.69
CA LYS A 131 1.62 -0.38 -25.33
C LYS A 131 0.64 0.37 -26.25
N LYS A 132 0.50 -0.09 -27.50
CA LYS A 132 -0.52 0.45 -28.45
C LYS A 132 -1.96 0.33 -27.93
N GLN A 133 -2.23 -0.69 -27.11
CA GLN A 133 -3.51 -0.92 -26.46
C GLN A 133 -3.26 -1.54 -25.08
N LEU A 134 -3.93 -1.02 -24.04
CA LEU A 134 -3.89 -1.64 -22.72
C LEU A 134 -4.66 -2.95 -22.74
N ASP A 135 -4.01 -4.00 -22.23
CA ASP A 135 -4.64 -5.27 -21.90
C ASP A 135 -4.75 -5.38 -20.38
N PRO A 136 -5.98 -5.34 -19.81
CA PRO A 136 -6.23 -5.49 -18.38
C PRO A 136 -5.78 -6.84 -17.81
N LEU A 137 -5.56 -7.83 -18.67
CA LEU A 137 -5.07 -9.15 -18.25
C LEU A 137 -3.54 -9.26 -18.32
N SER A 138 -2.85 -8.22 -18.78
CA SER A 138 -1.39 -8.26 -18.90
C SER A 138 -0.68 -8.22 -17.55
N ASP A 139 0.44 -8.93 -17.45
CA ASP A 139 1.25 -8.99 -16.23
C ASP A 139 1.65 -7.62 -15.71
N SER A 140 1.98 -6.68 -16.61
CA SER A 140 2.37 -5.31 -16.24
C SER A 140 1.22 -4.54 -15.57
N PHE A 141 -0.02 -4.72 -16.05
CA PHE A 141 -1.19 -4.09 -15.46
C PHE A 141 -1.56 -4.75 -14.13
N ASN A 142 -1.49 -6.09 -14.05
CA ASN A 142 -1.70 -6.83 -12.81
C ASN A 142 -0.65 -6.46 -11.74
N ALA A 143 0.62 -6.26 -12.12
CA ALA A 143 1.67 -5.79 -11.22
C ALA A 143 1.34 -4.39 -10.63
N LEU A 144 0.82 -3.47 -11.44
CA LEU A 144 0.36 -2.16 -10.98
C LEU A 144 -0.85 -2.28 -10.03
N ARG A 145 -1.78 -3.18 -10.34
CA ARG A 145 -2.94 -3.46 -9.49
C ARG A 145 -2.54 -4.07 -8.14
N ASP A 146 -1.60 -5.00 -8.14
CA ASP A 146 -1.05 -5.58 -6.92
C ASP A 146 -0.33 -4.54 -6.05
N LEU A 147 0.36 -3.57 -6.68
CA LEU A 147 0.93 -2.43 -5.96
C LEU A 147 -0.15 -1.60 -5.28
N ALA A 148 -1.21 -1.24 -6.01
CA ALA A 148 -2.34 -0.49 -5.47
C ALA A 148 -3.02 -1.23 -4.31
N LYS A 149 -3.19 -2.55 -4.41
CA LYS A 149 -3.72 -3.38 -3.32
C LYS A 149 -2.83 -3.36 -2.07
N ARG A 150 -1.51 -3.36 -2.25
CA ARG A 150 -0.54 -3.24 -1.13
C ARG A 150 -0.60 -1.86 -0.50
N PHE A 151 -0.68 -0.79 -1.29
CA PHE A 151 -0.91 0.56 -0.78
C PHE A 151 -2.21 0.65 -0.01
N ALA A 152 -3.32 0.12 -0.55
CA ALA A 152 -4.61 0.09 0.12
C ALA A 152 -4.52 -0.63 1.48
N SER A 153 -3.76 -1.73 1.58
CA SER A 153 -3.51 -2.43 2.84
C SER A 153 -2.86 -1.53 3.90
N ALA A 154 -1.94 -0.64 3.50
CA ALA A 154 -1.24 0.28 4.42
C ALA A 154 -2.19 1.27 5.12
N PHE A 155 -3.37 1.56 4.57
CA PHE A 155 -4.39 2.38 5.24
C PHE A 155 -4.96 1.66 6.48
N GLY A 156 -4.91 0.33 6.58
CA GLY A 156 -5.42 -0.40 7.75
C GLY A 156 -6.96 -0.41 7.82
N SER A 157 -7.51 -0.51 9.04
CA SER A 157 -8.95 -0.66 9.33
C SER A 157 -9.58 0.56 10.02
N ASP A 158 -8.81 1.59 10.37
CA ASP A 158 -9.32 2.81 10.99
C ASP A 158 -9.91 3.77 9.93
N TYR A 159 -11.06 3.39 9.38
CA TYR A 159 -11.72 4.10 8.27
C TYR A 159 -11.99 5.58 8.58
N SER A 160 -12.23 5.91 9.86
CA SER A 160 -12.45 7.29 10.31
C SER A 160 -11.21 8.15 10.17
N LYS A 161 -10.03 7.65 10.58
CA LYS A 161 -8.75 8.38 10.40
C LYS A 161 -8.34 8.47 8.93
N ASN A 162 -8.63 7.44 8.16
CA ASN A 162 -8.21 7.34 6.76
C ASN A 162 -9.11 8.12 5.78
N ARG A 163 -10.29 8.54 6.24
CA ARG A 163 -11.38 9.06 5.41
C ARG A 163 -10.93 10.07 4.36
N TYR A 164 -10.22 11.12 4.79
CA TYR A 164 -9.78 12.20 3.90
C TYR A 164 -8.71 11.73 2.90
N ALA A 165 -7.76 10.93 3.36
CA ALA A 165 -6.69 10.40 2.52
C ALA A 165 -7.25 9.49 1.43
N VAL A 166 -8.14 8.56 1.78
CA VAL A 166 -8.78 7.64 0.82
C VAL A 166 -9.72 8.38 -0.14
N ALA A 167 -10.49 9.36 0.36
CA ALA A 167 -11.33 10.20 -0.51
C ALA A 167 -10.48 11.00 -1.52
N THR A 168 -9.30 11.46 -1.12
CA THR A 168 -8.35 12.18 -1.98
C THR A 168 -7.81 11.28 -3.09
N ILE A 169 -7.49 10.01 -2.78
CA ILE A 169 -7.10 9.02 -3.81
C ILE A 169 -8.19 8.86 -4.85
N HIS A 170 -9.45 8.67 -4.43
CA HIS A 170 -10.55 8.49 -5.37
C HIS A 170 -10.84 9.74 -6.19
N LYS A 171 -10.76 10.93 -5.58
CA LYS A 171 -10.88 12.19 -6.31
C LYS A 171 -9.80 12.30 -7.39
N SER A 172 -8.53 12.10 -7.02
CA SER A 172 -7.39 12.15 -7.94
C SER A 172 -7.50 11.08 -9.05
N ALA A 173 -7.94 9.87 -8.71
CA ALA A 173 -8.15 8.79 -9.67
C ALA A 173 -9.25 9.12 -10.69
N ILE A 174 -10.36 9.72 -10.25
CA ILE A 174 -11.44 10.19 -11.14
C ILE A 174 -10.93 11.30 -12.05
N ASP A 175 -10.28 12.32 -11.48
CA ASP A 175 -9.74 13.46 -12.23
C ASP A 175 -8.74 12.98 -13.31
N PHE A 176 -7.92 12.00 -12.98
CA PHE A 176 -6.96 11.38 -13.90
C PHE A 176 -7.63 10.49 -14.97
N ALA A 177 -8.60 9.66 -14.59
CA ALA A 177 -9.30 8.76 -15.50
C ALA A 177 -10.03 9.52 -16.61
N PHE A 178 -10.58 10.69 -16.28
CA PHE A 178 -11.29 11.57 -17.21
C PHE A 178 -10.46 12.78 -17.65
N ARG A 179 -9.13 12.74 -17.48
CA ARG A 179 -8.26 13.81 -17.96
C ARG A 179 -8.41 13.95 -19.47
N ASP A 180 -8.58 15.19 -19.93
CA ASP A 180 -8.80 15.54 -21.33
C ASP A 180 -10.04 14.89 -21.98
N PHE A 181 -11.00 14.41 -21.17
CA PHE A 181 -12.24 13.83 -21.67
C PHE A 181 -13.17 14.90 -22.24
N ASP A 182 -13.52 14.77 -23.52
CA ASP A 182 -14.49 15.63 -24.17
C ASP A 182 -15.91 15.26 -23.73
N THR A 183 -16.49 16.13 -22.90
CA THR A 183 -17.84 15.98 -22.37
C THR A 183 -18.93 16.30 -23.40
N THR A 184 -18.59 16.75 -24.61
CA THR A 184 -19.62 17.04 -25.62
C THR A 184 -20.27 15.75 -26.15
N PRO A 185 -21.53 15.83 -26.63
CA PRO A 185 -22.26 14.67 -27.16
C PRO A 185 -21.57 13.92 -28.31
N LYS A 186 -20.59 14.54 -29.00
CA LYS A 186 -19.79 13.92 -30.07
C LYS A 186 -18.52 13.23 -29.53
N GLY A 187 -18.01 13.67 -28.39
CA GLY A 187 -16.84 13.11 -27.69
C GLY A 187 -17.16 11.90 -26.82
N ASN A 188 -18.38 11.81 -26.28
CA ASN A 188 -18.83 10.74 -25.39
C ASN A 188 -18.94 9.34 -26.04
N ASP A 189 -18.77 9.23 -27.37
CA ASP A 189 -18.77 7.95 -28.08
C ASP A 189 -17.47 7.14 -27.89
N LYS A 190 -16.40 7.74 -27.32
CA LYS A 190 -15.15 7.03 -27.02
C LYS A 190 -14.82 7.11 -25.53
N PRO A 191 -14.39 6.00 -24.91
CA PRO A 191 -13.95 6.05 -23.51
C PRO A 191 -12.69 6.93 -23.37
N PRO A 192 -12.51 7.61 -22.22
CA PRO A 192 -11.28 8.32 -21.91
C PRO A 192 -10.03 7.43 -22.03
N LYS A 193 -8.88 8.01 -22.43
CA LYS A 193 -7.60 7.30 -22.54
C LYS A 193 -7.23 6.57 -21.24
N ASN A 194 -7.52 7.21 -20.10
CA ASN A 194 -7.10 6.75 -18.80
C ASN A 194 -8.18 5.94 -18.05
N LEU A 195 -9.26 5.54 -18.73
CA LEU A 195 -10.43 4.94 -18.05
C LEU A 195 -10.09 3.68 -17.25
N PHE A 196 -9.15 2.85 -17.74
CA PHE A 196 -8.70 1.64 -17.05
C PHE A 196 -8.01 1.90 -15.71
N PHE A 197 -7.56 3.13 -15.44
CA PHE A 197 -7.03 3.48 -14.12
C PHE A 197 -8.08 3.35 -13.01
N LEU A 198 -9.38 3.43 -13.33
CA LEU A 198 -10.44 3.19 -12.37
C LEU A 198 -10.40 1.78 -11.78
N GLU A 199 -9.92 0.76 -12.51
CA GLU A 199 -9.75 -0.58 -11.95
C GLU A 199 -8.64 -0.64 -10.88
N ILE A 200 -7.60 0.19 -11.03
CA ILE A 200 -6.58 0.37 -9.98
C ILE A 200 -7.19 1.05 -8.75
N ALA A 201 -8.07 2.04 -8.97
CA ALA A 201 -8.77 2.74 -7.90
C ALA A 201 -9.76 1.84 -7.13
N ILE A 202 -10.28 0.77 -7.73
CA ILE A 202 -11.18 -0.20 -7.06
C ILE A 202 -10.49 -0.82 -5.83
N GLU A 203 -9.17 -1.03 -5.86
CA GLU A 203 -8.44 -1.61 -4.73
C GLU A 203 -8.56 -0.77 -3.44
N PHE A 204 -8.80 0.54 -3.58
CA PHE A 204 -9.00 1.48 -2.47
C PHE A 204 -10.47 1.62 -2.04
N SER A 205 -11.42 1.17 -2.85
CA SER A 205 -12.87 1.36 -2.61
C SER A 205 -13.35 0.71 -1.31
N SER A 206 -12.71 -0.40 -0.90
CA SER A 206 -12.97 -1.08 0.38
C SER A 206 -12.54 -0.25 1.59
N LYS A 207 -11.72 0.78 1.40
CA LYS A 207 -11.24 1.67 2.47
C LYS A 207 -12.11 2.90 2.68
N LEU A 208 -13.17 3.09 1.87
CA LEU A 208 -14.16 4.14 2.06
C LEU A 208 -15.28 3.72 3.01
N LEU A 209 -15.75 4.67 3.83
CA LEU A 209 -17.03 4.53 4.53
C LEU A 209 -18.19 4.63 3.53
N ALA A 210 -19.35 4.07 3.87
CA ALA A 210 -20.54 4.14 3.00
C ALA A 210 -20.94 5.59 2.62
N GLN A 211 -20.86 6.52 3.58
CA GLN A 211 -21.12 7.94 3.33
C GLN A 211 -20.12 8.58 2.35
N ASP A 212 -18.88 8.10 2.33
CA ASP A 212 -17.83 8.61 1.45
C ASP A 212 -17.91 8.00 0.06
N LYS A 213 -18.28 6.72 -0.04
CA LYS A 213 -18.66 6.13 -1.34
C LYS A 213 -19.76 6.96 -2.01
N ALA A 214 -20.78 7.37 -1.25
CA ALA A 214 -21.83 8.25 -1.76
C ALA A 214 -21.31 9.65 -2.14
N ALA A 215 -20.35 10.21 -1.39
CA ALA A 215 -19.72 11.49 -1.72
C ALA A 215 -18.87 11.42 -3.00
N VAL A 216 -18.09 10.36 -3.18
CA VAL A 216 -17.29 10.09 -4.38
C VAL A 216 -18.20 9.89 -5.59
N MET A 217 -19.30 9.13 -5.45
CA MET A 217 -20.30 9.01 -6.51
C MET A 217 -20.93 10.35 -6.89
N ARG A 218 -21.26 11.21 -5.92
CA ARG A 218 -21.76 12.56 -6.19
C ARG A 218 -20.73 13.41 -6.91
N TYR A 219 -19.46 13.31 -6.54
CA TYR A 219 -18.37 14.01 -7.22
C TYR A 219 -18.27 13.58 -8.67
N LEU A 220 -18.19 12.26 -8.94
CA LEU A 220 -18.15 11.70 -10.28
C LEU A 220 -19.29 12.19 -11.16
N ASN A 221 -20.53 12.07 -10.69
CA ASN A 221 -21.72 12.48 -11.43
C ASN A 221 -21.83 14.00 -11.64
N LYS A 222 -21.29 14.80 -10.71
CA LYS A 222 -21.32 16.27 -10.82
C LYS A 222 -20.26 16.78 -11.79
N THR A 223 -19.05 16.22 -11.72
CA THR A 223 -17.92 16.66 -12.54
C THR A 223 -18.01 16.10 -13.97
N TYR A 224 -18.58 14.90 -14.13
CA TYR A 224 -18.71 14.22 -15.41
C TYR A 224 -20.17 13.71 -15.64
N PRO A 225 -21.17 14.63 -15.68
CA PRO A 225 -22.58 14.26 -15.77
C PRO A 225 -22.94 13.55 -17.08
N GLU A 226 -22.18 13.81 -18.14
CA GLU A 226 -22.37 13.22 -19.47
C GLU A 226 -21.47 12.00 -19.74
N ALA A 227 -20.77 11.49 -18.72
CA ALA A 227 -20.09 10.18 -18.78
C ALA A 227 -21.13 9.03 -18.77
N ALA A 228 -22.02 9.02 -19.75
CA ALA A 228 -22.94 7.94 -19.99
C ALA A 228 -22.21 6.87 -20.82
N PRO A 229 -22.14 5.61 -20.36
CA PRO A 229 -21.46 4.55 -21.09
C PRO A 229 -22.15 4.32 -22.44
N GLY A 230 -21.53 4.84 -23.50
CA GLY A 230 -21.95 4.66 -24.90
C GLY A 230 -21.41 3.37 -25.50
N LYS A 231 -21.17 3.37 -26.82
CA LYS A 231 -20.48 2.27 -27.51
C LYS A 231 -18.99 2.32 -27.16
N GLY A 232 -18.42 1.23 -26.62
CA GLY A 232 -16.97 1.17 -26.30
C GLY A 232 -16.64 0.38 -25.04
N GLN A 233 -15.36 0.35 -24.67
CA GLN A 233 -14.83 -0.37 -23.50
C GLN A 233 -15.05 0.41 -22.19
N TRP A 234 -16.31 0.71 -21.85
CA TRP A 234 -16.70 1.39 -20.61
C TRP A 234 -16.76 0.46 -19.38
N GLU A 235 -16.24 -0.77 -19.50
CA GLU A 235 -16.30 -1.76 -18.42
C GLU A 235 -15.60 -1.31 -17.12
N PRO A 236 -14.41 -0.67 -17.15
CA PRO A 236 -13.75 -0.16 -15.94
C PRO A 236 -14.63 0.81 -15.14
N TYR A 237 -15.39 1.66 -15.83
CA TYR A 237 -16.32 2.60 -15.22
C TYR A 237 -17.46 1.89 -14.48
N LYS A 238 -18.05 0.87 -15.10
CA LYS A 238 -19.14 0.09 -14.50
C LYS A 238 -18.65 -0.67 -13.28
N LEU A 239 -17.47 -1.30 -13.35
CA LEU A 239 -16.84 -1.99 -12.23
C LEU A 239 -16.56 -1.02 -11.08
N TYR A 240 -16.07 0.18 -11.39
CA TYR A 240 -15.81 1.21 -10.39
C TYR A 240 -17.10 1.69 -9.70
N ILE A 241 -18.17 1.97 -10.45
CA ILE A 241 -19.49 2.29 -9.87
C ILE A 241 -19.97 1.15 -8.97
N ALA A 242 -19.88 -0.10 -9.43
CA ALA A 242 -20.29 -1.26 -8.65
C ALA A 242 -19.57 -1.29 -7.29
N SER A 243 -18.26 -1.06 -7.27
CA SER A 243 -17.45 -1.00 -6.04
C SER A 243 -17.89 0.10 -5.05
N LEU A 244 -18.46 1.20 -5.55
CA LEU A 244 -18.97 2.31 -4.74
C LEU A 244 -20.41 2.09 -4.28
N THR A 245 -21.18 1.24 -4.97
CA THR A 245 -22.56 0.90 -4.60
C THR A 245 -22.68 -0.33 -3.71
N GLU A 246 -21.64 -1.18 -3.67
CA GLU A 246 -21.62 -2.36 -2.83
C GLU A 246 -21.71 -1.97 -1.36
N LYS A 247 -22.86 -2.33 -0.75
CA LYS A 247 -23.11 -2.17 0.68
C LYS A 247 -22.23 -3.19 1.40
N ARG A 248 -21.27 -2.71 2.20
CA ARG A 248 -20.68 -3.56 3.22
C ARG A 248 -21.81 -4.04 4.13
N ASN A 249 -21.96 -5.36 4.23
CA ASN A 249 -22.68 -5.94 5.36
C ASN A 249 -21.80 -5.72 6.59
N ASP A 250 -21.95 -4.58 7.26
CA ASP A 250 -21.17 -4.12 8.43
C ASP A 250 -21.37 -4.97 9.70
N PHE A 251 -21.62 -6.28 9.58
CA PHE A 251 -21.99 -7.15 10.71
C PHE A 251 -21.22 -8.48 10.83
N ASN A 252 -20.18 -8.77 10.05
CA ASN A 252 -19.57 -10.11 10.14
C ASN A 252 -18.05 -10.21 9.89
N ASP A 253 -17.25 -9.23 10.33
CA ASP A 253 -15.79 -9.23 10.13
C ASP A 253 -15.00 -9.58 11.41
N ASP A 254 -15.52 -10.49 12.23
CA ASP A 254 -14.78 -11.08 13.36
C ASP A 254 -14.77 -12.63 13.33
N ALA A 255 -15.14 -13.24 12.20
CA ALA A 255 -15.32 -14.69 12.10
C ALA A 255 -14.72 -15.31 10.83
N SER A 256 -13.52 -14.91 10.41
CA SER A 256 -12.71 -15.77 9.51
C SER A 256 -11.22 -15.42 9.53
N SER A 257 -10.58 -15.55 10.69
CA SER A 257 -9.12 -15.62 10.83
C SER A 257 -8.69 -16.97 11.42
N VAL A 258 -9.15 -18.08 10.85
CA VAL A 258 -8.49 -19.39 11.03
C VAL A 258 -8.77 -20.24 9.79
N ARG A 259 -7.80 -20.35 8.89
CA ARG A 259 -7.54 -21.59 8.14
C ARG A 259 -6.04 -21.64 7.87
N SER A 260 -5.32 -22.09 8.89
CA SER A 260 -3.93 -22.49 8.78
C SER A 260 -3.81 -23.62 7.76
N PHE A 261 -2.79 -23.46 6.93
CA PHE A 261 -2.18 -24.47 6.08
C PHE A 261 -1.87 -25.72 6.93
N SER A 262 -2.43 -26.88 6.59
CA SER A 262 -1.92 -28.17 7.06
C SER A 262 -1.79 -29.13 5.90
N THR A 263 -0.55 -29.39 5.55
CA THR A 263 -0.04 -30.33 4.56
C THR A 263 -0.55 -31.76 4.81
N VAL A 264 -0.96 -32.40 3.73
CA VAL A 264 -1.37 -33.81 3.67
C VAL A 264 -0.14 -34.69 3.91
N ARG A 265 -0.18 -35.53 4.95
CA ARG A 265 0.60 -36.78 5.03
C ARG A 265 -0.26 -37.89 5.64
N SER A 266 -0.53 -38.89 4.83
CA SER A 266 -1.01 -40.23 5.19
C SER A 266 0.11 -41.02 5.89
N ASP A 267 -0.17 -41.70 7.01
CA ASP A 267 0.07 -43.16 7.15
C ASP A 267 -0.47 -43.76 8.48
N SER A 268 -0.95 -44.99 8.36
CA SER A 268 -0.97 -46.11 9.33
C SER A 268 -1.90 -46.11 10.57
N SER A 269 -2.96 -46.91 10.43
CA SER A 269 -3.40 -48.01 11.31
C SER A 269 -3.04 -48.00 12.81
N HIS A 270 -4.05 -48.01 13.69
CA HIS A 270 -4.45 -49.25 14.40
C HIS A 270 -5.68 -49.03 15.29
N ARG A 271 -6.57 -50.02 15.25
CA ARG A 271 -7.81 -50.17 16.02
C ARG A 271 -7.51 -50.80 17.39
N SER A 272 -8.08 -50.27 18.48
CA SER A 272 -8.51 -51.09 19.63
C SER A 272 -9.42 -50.32 20.60
N THR A 273 -10.42 -51.05 21.08
CA THR A 273 -11.58 -50.70 21.92
C THR A 273 -11.24 -50.32 23.38
N PRO A 274 -12.06 -49.51 24.07
CA PRO A 274 -11.93 -49.32 25.52
C PRO A 274 -12.82 -50.31 26.29
N ARG A 275 -12.22 -51.06 27.22
CA ARG A 275 -12.92 -51.88 28.22
C ARG A 275 -12.48 -51.42 29.61
N GLY A 276 -13.41 -50.84 30.36
CA GLY A 276 -13.16 -50.34 31.72
C GLY A 276 -13.15 -51.43 32.79
N ARG A 277 -12.57 -51.11 33.95
CA ARG A 277 -12.99 -51.48 35.32
C ARG A 277 -11.90 -51.07 36.32
N GLY A 278 -12.31 -50.66 37.52
CA GLY A 278 -11.42 -50.73 38.69
C GLY A 278 -11.62 -49.66 39.76
N ARG A 279 -12.78 -49.64 40.44
CA ARG A 279 -12.90 -49.09 41.79
C ARG A 279 -12.38 -50.14 42.78
N GLY A 280 -11.42 -49.76 43.63
CA GLY A 280 -10.94 -50.59 44.74
C GLY A 280 -10.51 -49.70 45.92
N ARG A 281 -11.20 -49.86 47.04
CA ARG A 281 -11.02 -49.18 48.33
C ARG A 281 -9.99 -49.94 49.20
N GLY A 282 -9.31 -49.22 50.09
CA GLY A 282 -8.67 -49.74 51.30
C GLY A 282 -7.23 -49.24 51.46
N GLY A 283 -6.77 -48.67 52.57
CA GLY A 283 -7.42 -48.39 53.84
C GLY A 283 -6.45 -47.74 54.84
N ILE A 284 -7.05 -47.26 55.94
CA ILE A 284 -6.54 -47.18 57.32
C ILE A 284 -5.61 -46.03 57.71
N ARG A 285 -6.04 -45.41 58.82
CA ARG A 285 -5.55 -44.25 59.56
C ARG A 285 -4.51 -44.67 60.60
N ARG A 286 -3.67 -43.68 60.96
CA ARG A 286 -3.08 -43.32 62.28
C ARG A 286 -2.85 -44.44 63.30
N ASN A 287 -1.66 -44.43 63.92
CA ASN A 287 -1.52 -43.87 65.27
C ASN A 287 -0.04 -43.77 65.73
N VAL A 288 0.25 -42.66 66.46
CA VAL A 288 1.19 -42.43 67.59
C VAL A 288 2.56 -43.13 67.65
N ASP A 289 3.66 -42.58 68.17
CA ASP A 289 3.99 -41.42 69.00
C ASP A 289 5.50 -41.14 68.89
N PHE A 290 5.91 -39.91 69.27
CA PHE A 290 7.26 -39.32 69.38
C PHE A 290 7.97 -38.83 68.11
#